data_AF-A0A3D4ZHH3-F1
#
_entry.id   AF-A0A3D4ZHH3-F1
#
_cell.length_a   1.000
_cell.length_b   1.000
_cell.length_c   1.000
_cell.angle_alpha   90.00
_cell.angle_beta   90.00
_cell.angle_gamma   90.00
#
_symmetry.space_group_name_H-M   'P 1'
#
loop_
_entity.id
_entity.type
_entity.pdbx_description
1 polymer ?
#
loop_
_entity_poly.entity_id
_entity_poly.type
_entity_poly.pdbx_seq_one_letter_code
_entity_poly.pdbx_strand_id
1 'polypeptide(L)'
;MIVRESYMKQILDFLDKPVIKVITGMRRSGKSVLLELTKEEVRKRGVKESQIFSANFESLQFEDLKDYKALYGAIIAAAKAANGKLYLFIDEIQEVESWEKVINSVRIDCDCDIYITGSNARLLS
;
A
#
# COMPACT_ATOMS: atom_id res chain seq x y z
N MET A 1 -20.36 -0.45 -2.71
CA MET A 1 -19.20 -0.60 -3.61
C MET A 1 -19.34 -1.93 -4.34
N ILE A 2 -19.17 -1.96 -5.67
CA ILE A 2 -19.30 -3.22 -6.45
C ILE A 2 -17.96 -3.97 -6.41
N VAL A 3 -17.99 -5.25 -6.04
CA VAL A 3 -16.80 -6.10 -5.98
C VAL A 3 -16.32 -6.45 -7.39
N ARG A 4 -15.01 -6.33 -7.62
CA ARG A 4 -14.36 -6.65 -8.91
C ARG A 4 -13.74 -8.05 -8.86
N GLU A 5 -14.58 -9.08 -8.88
CA GLU A 5 -14.19 -10.47 -8.56
C GLU A 5 -12.91 -10.97 -9.24
N SER A 6 -12.76 -10.77 -10.56
CA SER A 6 -11.57 -11.24 -11.30
C SER A 6 -10.26 -10.56 -10.88
N TYR A 7 -10.30 -9.27 -10.59
CA TYR A 7 -9.14 -8.51 -10.12
C TYR A 7 -8.86 -8.81 -8.64
N MET A 8 -9.91 -8.90 -7.82
CA MET A 8 -9.78 -9.27 -6.42
C MET A 8 -9.16 -10.65 -6.27
N LYS A 9 -9.58 -11.64 -7.07
CA LYS A 9 -8.98 -12.97 -7.04
C LYS A 9 -7.47 -12.91 -7.26
N GLN A 10 -7.01 -12.17 -8.28
CA GLN A 10 -5.58 -12.03 -8.55
C GLN A 10 -4.82 -11.41 -7.39
N ILE A 11 -5.38 -10.38 -6.74
CA ILE A 11 -4.73 -9.72 -5.59
C ILE A 11 -4.69 -10.68 -4.38
N LEU A 12 -5.81 -11.35 -4.10
CA LEU A 12 -5.98 -12.23 -2.95
C LEU A 12 -5.18 -13.52 -3.06
N ASP A 13 -4.93 -14.01 -4.27
CA ASP A 13 -4.03 -15.15 -4.52
C ASP A 13 -2.58 -14.84 -4.05
N PHE A 14 -2.21 -13.57 -3.88
CA PHE A 14 -0.92 -13.17 -3.35
C PHE A 14 -0.97 -12.59 -1.93
N LEU A 15 -2.14 -12.53 -1.29
CA LEU A 15 -2.25 -12.10 0.11
C LEU A 15 -1.31 -12.92 1.00
N ASP A 16 -0.65 -12.22 1.93
CA ASP A 16 0.35 -12.73 2.87
C ASP A 16 1.63 -13.30 2.25
N LYS A 17 1.79 -13.24 0.92
CA LYS A 17 3.01 -13.66 0.22
C LYS A 17 4.07 -12.55 0.20
N PRO A 18 5.38 -12.89 0.23
CA PRO A 18 6.50 -11.94 0.30
C PRO A 18 6.83 -11.25 -1.04
N VAL A 19 5.78 -10.89 -1.79
CA VAL A 19 5.82 -10.15 -3.04
C VAL A 19 5.07 -8.83 -2.85
N ILE A 20 5.56 -7.77 -3.49
CA ILE A 20 4.90 -6.46 -3.50
C ILE A 20 3.78 -6.50 -4.56
N LYS A 21 2.56 -6.13 -4.18
CA LYS A 21 1.42 -6.08 -5.10
C LYS A 21 1.36 -4.67 -5.67
N VAL A 22 1.73 -4.53 -6.93
CA VAL A 22 1.68 -3.25 -7.65
C VAL A 22 0.46 -3.22 -8.56
N ILE A 23 -0.45 -2.29 -8.32
CA ILE A 23 -1.65 -2.06 -9.14
C ILE A 23 -1.40 -0.83 -10.01
N THR A 24 -1.08 -1.05 -11.28
CA THR A 24 -0.83 0.05 -12.22
C THR A 24 -2.02 0.29 -13.15
N GLY A 25 -2.08 1.49 -13.71
CA GLY A 25 -3.09 1.83 -14.71
C GLY A 25 -3.33 3.34 -14.85
N MET A 26 -4.19 3.70 -15.80
CA MET A 26 -4.53 5.10 -16.06
C MET A 26 -5.28 5.74 -14.89
N ARG A 27 -5.23 7.07 -14.82
CA ARG A 27 -6.06 7.84 -13.86
C ARG A 27 -7.54 7.51 -14.08
N ARG A 28 -8.29 7.35 -12.97
CA ARG A 28 -9.72 6.96 -12.97
C ARG A 28 -10.03 5.53 -13.45
N SER A 29 -9.05 4.62 -13.53
CA SER A 29 -9.31 3.20 -13.84
C SER A 29 -9.83 2.36 -12.66
N GLY A 30 -9.95 2.95 -11.46
CA GLY A 30 -10.46 2.27 -10.27
C GLY A 30 -9.39 1.59 -9.40
N LYS A 31 -8.11 1.96 -9.53
CA LYS A 31 -7.00 1.41 -8.72
C LYS A 31 -7.21 1.61 -7.21
N SER A 32 -7.51 2.85 -6.80
CA SER A 32 -7.82 3.19 -5.41
C SER A 32 -9.00 2.38 -4.86
N VAL A 33 -9.99 2.05 -5.71
CA VAL A 33 -11.12 1.20 -5.34
C VAL A 33 -10.67 -0.24 -5.12
N LEU A 34 -9.78 -0.79 -5.96
CA LEU A 34 -9.21 -2.13 -5.74
C LEU A 34 -8.37 -2.19 -4.46
N LEU A 35 -7.58 -1.14 -4.20
CA LEU A 35 -6.80 -1.02 -2.97
C LEU A 35 -7.72 -1.02 -1.73
N GLU A 36 -8.80 -0.23 -1.76
CA GLU A 36 -9.80 -0.18 -0.69
C GLU A 36 -10.52 -1.52 -0.49
N LEU A 37 -10.95 -2.18 -1.58
CA LEU A 37 -11.56 -3.51 -1.51
C LEU A 37 -10.62 -4.54 -0.88
N THR A 38 -9.31 -4.44 -1.15
CA THR A 38 -8.29 -5.32 -0.56
C THR A 38 -8.13 -5.03 0.93
N LYS A 39 -8.11 -3.76 1.33
CA LYS A 39 -8.08 -3.35 2.75
C LYS A 39 -9.31 -3.86 3.51
N GLU A 40 -10.49 -3.77 2.92
CA GLU A 40 -11.72 -4.33 3.51
C GLU A 40 -11.66 -5.86 3.65
N GLU A 41 -11.06 -6.55 2.69
CA GLU A 41 -10.91 -8.01 2.74
C GLU A 41 -9.94 -8.45 3.85
N VAL A 42 -8.84 -7.73 4.08
CA VAL A 42 -7.95 -8.06 5.22
C VAL A 42 -8.61 -7.76 6.57
N ARG A 43 -9.40 -6.67 6.67
CA ARG A 43 -10.21 -6.38 7.87
C ARG A 43 -11.20 -7.49 8.17
N LYS A 44 -11.90 -8.01 7.14
CA LYS A 44 -12.83 -9.15 7.30
C LYS A 44 -12.15 -10.44 7.78
N ARG A 45 -10.85 -10.59 7.53
CA ARG A 45 -10.03 -11.72 8.00
C ARG A 45 -9.51 -11.53 9.43
N GLY A 46 -9.89 -10.45 10.11
CA GLY A 46 -9.56 -10.18 11.50
C GLY A 46 -8.31 -9.32 11.72
N VAL A 47 -7.76 -8.72 10.66
CA VAL A 47 -6.67 -7.74 10.78
C VAL A 47 -7.19 -6.49 11.50
N LYS A 48 -6.49 -6.09 12.57
CA LYS A 48 -6.86 -4.91 13.36
C LYS A 48 -6.46 -3.63 12.66
N GLU A 49 -7.14 -2.54 12.96
CA GLU A 49 -6.80 -1.22 12.39
C GLU A 49 -5.38 -0.78 12.76
N SER A 50 -4.87 -1.17 13.94
CA SER A 50 -3.48 -0.92 14.35
C SER A 50 -2.44 -1.61 13.47
N GLN A 51 -2.84 -2.62 12.70
CA GLN A 51 -2.00 -3.36 11.76
C GLN A 51 -2.15 -2.85 10.32
N ILE A 52 -2.86 -1.75 10.10
CA ILE A 52 -3.10 -1.19 8.76
C ILE A 52 -2.45 0.18 8.69
N PHE A 53 -1.54 0.35 7.73
CA PHE A 53 -1.02 1.65 7.32
C PHE A 53 -1.60 2.00 5.95
N SER A 54 -2.28 3.12 5.84
CA SER A 54 -2.87 3.58 4.57
C SER A 54 -2.50 5.02 4.28
N ALA A 55 -2.03 5.29 3.06
CA ALA A 55 -1.70 6.63 2.59
C ALA A 55 -2.19 6.84 1.17
N ASN A 56 -2.82 7.98 0.89
CA ASN A 56 -3.22 8.38 -0.47
C ASN A 56 -2.58 9.72 -0.81
N PHE A 57 -1.55 9.70 -1.65
CA PHE A 57 -0.74 10.89 -1.93
C PHE A 57 -1.41 11.93 -2.84
N GLU A 58 -2.64 11.69 -3.30
CA GLU A 58 -3.49 12.75 -3.86
C GLU A 58 -4.10 13.64 -2.77
N SER A 59 -4.13 13.18 -1.53
CA SER A 59 -4.69 13.92 -0.40
C SER A 59 -3.61 14.75 0.30
N LEU A 60 -3.91 16.03 0.50
CA LEU A 60 -3.04 16.97 1.23
C LEU A 60 -2.72 16.54 2.67
N GLN A 61 -3.51 15.64 3.25
CA GLN A 61 -3.24 15.10 4.59
C GLN A 61 -1.91 14.33 4.66
N PHE A 62 -1.37 13.89 3.52
CA PHE A 62 -0.13 13.14 3.41
C PHE A 62 0.99 13.92 2.72
N GLU A 63 0.84 15.24 2.54
CA GLU A 63 1.84 16.08 1.85
C GLU A 63 3.22 15.99 2.53
N ASP A 64 3.25 16.03 3.86
CA ASP A 64 4.48 15.91 4.66
C ASP A 64 5.15 14.53 4.54
N LEU A 65 4.42 13.51 4.06
CA LEU A 65 4.94 12.16 3.84
C LEU A 65 5.41 11.93 2.39
N LYS A 66 5.41 12.95 1.53
CA LYS A 66 6.01 12.86 0.18
C LYS A 66 7.54 12.86 0.20
N ASP A 67 8.15 13.24 1.33
CA ASP A 67 9.55 12.94 1.61
C ASP A 67 9.72 11.48 2.02
N TYR A 68 10.64 10.78 1.34
CA TYR A 68 10.83 9.34 1.55
C TYR A 68 11.30 8.97 2.96
N LYS A 69 12.05 9.85 3.64
CA LYS A 69 12.51 9.58 5.01
C LYS A 69 11.35 9.74 5.98
N ALA A 70 10.50 10.74 5.77
CA ALA A 70 9.27 10.93 6.53
C ALA A 70 8.32 9.73 6.38
N LEU A 71 8.09 9.27 5.15
CA LEU A 71 7.27 8.08 4.88
C LEU A 71 7.86 6.83 5.54
N TYR A 72 9.16 6.59 5.36
CA TYR A 72 9.85 5.46 6.00
C TYR A 72 9.69 5.50 7.52
N GLY A 73 9.94 6.65 8.15
CA GLY A 73 9.76 6.83 9.59
C GLY A 73 8.34 6.53 10.07
N ALA A 74 7.34 7.02 9.33
CA ALA A 74 5.93 6.78 9.64
C ALA A 74 5.56 5.29 9.55
N ILE A 75 6.02 4.60 8.51
CA ILE A 75 5.77 3.16 8.33
C ILE A 75 6.44 2.34 9.45
N ILE A 76 7.70 2.63 9.78
CA ILE A 76 8.41 1.92 10.84
C ILE A 76 7.77 2.14 12.21
N ALA A 77 7.29 3.36 12.49
CA ALA A 77 6.54 3.64 13.71
C ALA A 77 5.23 2.82 13.77
N ALA A 78 4.49 2.75 12.66
CA ALA A 78 3.28 1.93 12.56
C ALA A 78 3.57 0.44 12.72
N ALA A 79 4.64 -0.07 12.11
CA ALA A 79 5.05 -1.47 12.22
C ALA A 79 5.35 -1.86 13.67
N LYS A 80 6.04 -0.99 14.43
CA LYS A 80 6.31 -1.21 15.86
C LYS A 80 5.02 -1.23 16.70
N ALA A 81 4.03 -0.42 16.34
CA ALA A 81 2.74 -0.36 17.04
C ALA A 81 1.80 -1.52 16.68
N ALA A 82 1.94 -2.11 15.50
CA ALA A 82 1.06 -3.16 14.99
C ALA A 82 1.06 -4.45 15.82
N ASN A 83 2.16 -4.75 16.51
CA ASN A 83 2.36 -5.99 17.26
C ASN A 83 2.02 -7.25 16.44
N GLY A 84 2.61 -7.34 15.25
CA GLY A 84 2.37 -8.38 14.25
C GLY A 84 2.65 -7.84 12.85
N LYS A 85 2.20 -8.57 11.82
CA LYS A 85 2.33 -8.14 10.43
C LYS A 85 1.61 -6.81 10.19
N LEU A 86 2.29 -5.88 9.50
CA LEU A 86 1.72 -4.61 9.04
C LEU A 86 1.23 -4.73 7.58
N TYR A 87 0.00 -4.33 7.30
CA TYR A 87 -0.56 -4.25 5.96
C TYR A 87 -0.47 -2.82 5.44
N LEU A 88 0.30 -2.60 4.38
CA LEU A 88 0.52 -1.29 3.78
C LEU A 88 -0.34 -1.15 2.53
N PHE A 89 -1.14 -0.08 2.49
CA PHE A 89 -1.96 0.30 1.36
C PHE A 89 -1.58 1.73 0.93
N ILE A 90 -0.79 1.86 -0.13
CA ILE A 90 -0.30 3.15 -0.59
C ILE A 90 -0.85 3.46 -1.97
N ASP A 91 -1.61 4.55 -2.08
CA ASP A 91 -2.20 5.02 -3.32
C ASP A 91 -1.33 6.12 -3.94
N GLU A 92 -1.10 6.03 -5.25
CA GLU A 92 -0.28 6.95 -6.04
C GLU A 92 1.14 7.14 -5.46
N ILE A 93 1.84 6.02 -5.18
CA ILE A 93 3.18 5.99 -4.57
C ILE A 93 4.22 6.82 -5.33
N GLN A 94 4.06 7.02 -6.65
CA GLN A 94 5.00 7.79 -7.47
C GLN A 94 5.04 9.30 -7.12
N GLU A 95 4.11 9.79 -6.30
CA GLU A 95 4.14 11.16 -5.77
C GLU A 95 5.17 11.34 -4.64
N VAL A 96 5.73 10.24 -4.13
CA VAL A 96 6.81 10.23 -3.15
C VAL A 96 8.14 10.11 -3.91
N GLU A 97 9.04 11.05 -3.71
CA GLU A 97 10.37 10.99 -4.34
C GLU A 97 11.17 9.81 -3.78
N SER A 98 11.93 9.06 -4.58
CA SER A 98 12.75 7.92 -4.10
C SER A 98 11.96 6.85 -3.32
N TRP A 99 10.67 6.69 -3.59
CA TRP A 99 9.78 5.75 -2.89
C TRP A 99 10.27 4.29 -2.93
N GLU A 100 11.01 3.91 -3.96
CA GLU A 100 11.59 2.57 -4.13
C GLU A 100 12.52 2.24 -2.98
N LYS A 101 13.28 3.23 -2.48
CA LYS A 101 14.15 3.04 -1.30
C LYS A 101 13.33 2.70 -0.07
N VAL A 102 12.17 3.32 0.10
CA VAL A 102 11.27 3.07 1.22
C VAL A 102 10.73 1.66 1.15
N ILE A 103 10.11 1.29 0.02
CA ILE A 103 9.48 -0.02 -0.14
C ILE A 103 10.50 -1.16 -0.02
N ASN A 104 11.70 -0.99 -0.60
CA ASN A 104 12.77 -1.98 -0.49
C ASN A 104 13.27 -2.12 0.96
N SER A 105 13.43 -1.02 1.69
CA SER A 105 13.90 -1.06 3.08
C SER A 105 12.83 -1.65 4.00
N VAL A 106 11.58 -1.17 3.91
CA VAL A 106 10.44 -1.65 4.70
C VAL A 106 10.25 -3.17 4.57
N ARG A 107 10.37 -3.72 3.35
CA ARG A 107 10.28 -5.17 3.12
C ARG A 107 11.35 -5.98 3.88
N ILE A 108 12.50 -5.38 4.16
CA ILE A 108 13.61 -6.00 4.89
C ILE A 108 13.45 -5.77 6.40
N ASP A 109 13.03 -4.56 6.78
CA ASP A 109 13.09 -4.06 8.15
C ASP A 109 11.86 -4.41 9.00
N CYS A 110 10.73 -4.80 8.39
CA CYS A 110 9.54 -5.22 9.12
C CYS A 110 8.74 -6.36 8.45
N ASP A 111 8.01 -7.12 9.26
CA ASP A 111 7.03 -8.10 8.77
C ASP A 111 5.82 -7.35 8.20
N CYS A 112 5.72 -7.32 6.88
CA CYS A 112 4.71 -6.54 6.19
C CYS A 112 4.17 -7.20 4.93
N ASP A 113 2.94 -6.83 4.59
CA ASP A 113 2.31 -7.10 3.29
C ASP A 113 2.03 -5.78 2.59
N ILE A 114 2.52 -5.63 1.35
CA ILE A 114 2.63 -4.33 0.68
C ILE A 114 1.77 -4.30 -0.58
N TYR A 115 0.86 -3.35 -0.62
CA TYR A 115 -0.02 -3.03 -1.74
C TYR A 115 0.18 -1.57 -2.14
N ILE A 116 0.62 -1.35 -3.37
CA ILE A 116 0.84 -0.01 -3.90
C ILE A 116 0.07 0.18 -5.20
N THR A 117 -0.39 1.40 -5.44
CA THR A 117 -0.89 1.81 -6.75
C THR A 117 -0.01 2.89 -7.34
N GLY A 118 -0.06 3.01 -8.67
CA GLY A 118 0.44 4.21 -9.32
C GLY A 118 0.17 4.25 -10.81
N SER A 119 0.44 5.40 -11.40
CA SER A 119 0.30 5.59 -12.83
C SER A 119 1.53 5.05 -13.59
N ASN A 120 1.28 4.36 -14.71
CA ASN A 120 2.29 3.58 -15.43
C ASN A 120 3.49 4.41 -15.94
N ALA A 121 3.33 5.72 -16.10
CA ALA A 121 4.34 6.61 -16.67
C ALA A 121 5.56 6.85 -15.75
N ARG A 122 5.49 6.50 -14.46
CA ARG A 122 6.55 6.81 -13.47
C ARG A 122 7.02 5.63 -12.60
N LEU A 123 6.39 4.46 -12.69
CA LEU A 123 6.74 3.30 -11.83
C LEU A 123 7.78 2.35 -12.45
N LEU A 124 8.00 2.43 -13.75
CA LEU A 124 8.88 1.52 -14.52
C LEU A 124 9.96 2.28 -15.32
N SER A 125 10.11 3.57 -15.02
CA SER A 125 11.03 4.51 -15.67
C SER A 125 12.27 4.73 -14.84
#